data_AF-A0A399S3W6-F1
#
_entry.id   AF-A0A399S3W6-F1
#
_cell.length_a   1.000
_cell.length_b   1.000
_cell.length_c   1.000
_cell.angle_alpha   90.00
_cell.angle_beta   90.00
_cell.angle_gamma   90.00
#
_symmetry.space_group_name_H-M   'P 1'
#
loop_
_entity.id
_entity.type
_entity.pdbx_description
1 polymer ?
#
loop_
_entity_poly.entity_id
_entity_poly.type
_entity_poly.pdbx_seq_one_letter_code
_entity_poly.pdbx_strand_id
1 'polypeptide(L)' 'MTDAPPTARDLDSAALAAVHALAVRGSITAAAASLGVSQPALSQTLRRLEARIG' A
#
# COMPACT_ATOMS: atom_id res chain seq x y z
N MET A 1 -19.13 12.84 -17.97
CA MET A 1 -19.60 12.64 -16.58
C MET A 1 -19.97 11.18 -16.41
N THR A 2 -18.95 10.32 -16.29
CA THR A 2 -19.09 8.93 -15.86
C THR A 2 -17.83 8.60 -15.07
N ASP A 3 -17.87 8.84 -13.77
CA ASP A 3 -16.87 8.32 -12.85
C ASP A 3 -17.27 6.86 -12.62
N ALA A 4 -16.56 5.93 -13.26
CA ALA A 4 -16.81 4.50 -13.08
C ALA A 4 -16.38 4.14 -11.66
N PRO A 5 -17.20 3.41 -10.88
CA PRO A 5 -16.84 3.07 -9.51
C PRO A 5 -15.50 2.34 -9.47
N PRO A 6 -14.63 2.60 -8.47
CA PRO A 6 -13.34 1.94 -8.36
C PRO A 6 -13.56 0.42 -8.32
N THR A 7 -13.11 -0.27 -9.37
CA THR A 7 -13.30 -1.72 -9.46
C THR A 7 -12.20 -2.43 -8.66
N ALA A 8 -12.53 -3.56 -8.05
CA ALA A 8 -11.63 -4.34 -7.19
C ALA A 8 -10.30 -4.79 -7.86
N ARG A 9 -10.15 -4.58 -9.17
CA ARG A 9 -8.94 -4.91 -9.96
C ARG A 9 -7.78 -3.93 -9.76
N ASP A 10 -7.98 -2.79 -9.12
CA ASP A 10 -6.89 -1.83 -8.90
C ASP A 10 -5.97 -2.21 -7.73
N LEU A 11 -6.31 -3.23 -6.93
CA LEU A 11 -5.43 -3.76 -5.89
C LEU A 11 -4.17 -4.37 -6.50
N ASP A 12 -3.12 -3.55 -6.60
CA ASP A 12 -1.81 -3.96 -7.08
C ASP A 12 -1.06 -4.82 -6.04
N SER A 13 -0.17 -5.69 -6.53
CA SER A 13 0.61 -6.60 -5.67
C SER A 13 1.52 -5.87 -4.69
N ALA A 14 1.93 -4.63 -5.01
CA ALA A 14 2.78 -3.82 -4.14
C ALA A 14 2.02 -3.31 -2.92
N ALA A 15 0.75 -2.92 -3.08
CA ALA A 15 -0.14 -2.53 -2.01
C ALA A 15 -0.44 -3.72 -1.09
N LEU A 16 -0.69 -4.91 -1.67
CA LEU A 16 -0.91 -6.12 -0.89
C LEU A 16 0.36 -6.52 -0.09
N ALA A 17 1.53 -6.47 -0.74
CA ALA A 17 2.81 -6.71 -0.08
C ALA A 17 3.11 -5.68 1.01
N ALA A 18 2.76 -4.41 0.80
CA ALA A 18 2.94 -3.34 1.78
C ALA A 18 2.10 -3.57 3.04
N VAL A 19 0.81 -3.91 2.89
CA VAL A 19 -0.08 -4.22 4.02
C VAL A 19 0.40 -5.46 4.76
N HIS A 20 0.75 -6.52 4.04
CA HIS A 20 1.26 -7.75 4.65
C HIS A 20 2.56 -7.49 5.43
N ALA A 21 3.54 -6.81 4.83
CA ALA A 21 4.79 -6.51 5.50
C ALA A 21 4.61 -5.61 6.73
N LEU A 22 3.69 -4.63 6.66
CA LEU A 22 3.35 -3.79 7.80
C LEU A 22 2.71 -4.59 8.93
N ALA A 23 1.75 -5.47 8.62
CA ALA A 23 1.09 -6.31 9.60
C ALA A 23 2.06 -7.29 10.30
N VAL A 24 2.99 -7.87 9.55
CA VAL A 24 3.98 -8.82 10.11
C VAL A 24 5.07 -8.12 10.93
N ARG A 25 5.49 -6.90 10.55
CA ARG A 25 6.61 -6.21 11.20
C ARG A 25 6.22 -5.15 12.21
N GLY A 26 4.97 -4.69 12.21
CA GLY A 26 4.45 -3.69 13.15
C GLY A 26 5.03 -2.28 12.99
N SER A 27 5.87 -2.04 11.99
CA SER A 27 6.51 -0.74 11.74
C SER A 27 6.74 -0.51 10.26
N ILE A 28 6.41 0.69 9.78
CA ILE A 28 6.62 1.10 8.37
C ILE A 28 8.12 1.04 8.03
N THR A 29 9.00 1.47 8.93
CA THR A 29 10.46 1.44 8.70
C THR A 29 10.96 0.00 8.53
N ALA A 30 10.52 -0.92 9.38
CA ALA A 30 10.90 -2.33 9.30
C ALA A 30 10.30 -3.01 8.06
N ALA A 31 9.05 -2.70 7.71
CA ALA A 31 8.39 -3.19 6.51
C ALA A 31 9.13 -2.73 5.23
N ALA A 32 9.48 -1.44 5.15
CA ALA A 32 10.20 -0.87 4.00
C ALA A 32 11.57 -1.53 3.81
N ALA A 33 12.33 -1.69 4.91
CA ALA A 33 13.61 -2.38 4.90
C ALA A 33 13.48 -3.82 4.36
N SER A 34 12.40 -4.52 4.71
CA SER A 34 12.18 -5.88 4.24
C SER A 34 11.71 -6.03 2.80
N LEU A 35 11.10 -4.99 2.25
CA LEU A 35 10.65 -4.94 0.86
C LEU A 35 11.72 -4.34 -0.06
N GLY A 36 12.86 -3.92 0.48
CA GLY A 36 13.94 -3.28 -0.30
C GLY A 36 13.56 -1.91 -0.84
N VAL A 37 12.59 -1.23 -0.23
CA VAL A 37 12.12 0.11 -0.63
C VAL A 37 12.41 1.14 0.45
N SER A 38 12.36 2.41 0.08
CA SER A 38 12.47 3.49 1.07
C SER A 38 11.18 3.59 1.91
N GLN A 39 11.32 4.01 3.17
CA GLN A 39 10.19 4.27 4.05
C GLN A 39 9.18 5.30 3.46
N PRO A 40 9.62 6.37 2.77
CA PRO A 40 8.70 7.29 2.09
C PRO A 40 7.92 6.63 0.94
N ALA A 41 8.58 5.77 0.15
CA ALA A 41 7.91 5.04 -0.94
C ALA A 41 6.83 4.11 -0.39
N LEU A 42 7.14 3.40 0.70
CA LEU A 42 6.15 2.55 1.37
C LEU A 42 4.99 3.36 1.96
N SER A 43 5.28 4.49 2.61
CA SER A 43 4.25 5.39 3.16
C SER A 43 3.33 5.92 2.06
N GLN A 44 3.87 6.28 0.90
CA GLN A 44 3.06 6.75 -0.22
C GLN A 44 2.16 5.64 -0.77
N THR A 45 2.67 4.41 -0.89
CA THR A 45 1.87 3.26 -1.32
C THR A 45 0.71 3.00 -0.38
N LEU A 46 0.95 3.01 0.94
CA LEU A 46 -0.11 2.86 1.95
C LEU A 46 -1.12 3.99 1.89
N ARG A 47 -0.67 5.26 1.77
CA ARG A 47 -1.57 6.42 1.64
C ARG A 47 -2.46 6.36 0.40
N ARG A 48 -1.90 5.94 -0.76
CA ARG A 48 -2.70 5.75 -1.98
C ARG A 48 -3.71 4.61 -1.82
N LEU A 49 -3.32 3.54 -1.13
CA LEU A 49 -4.22 2.44 -0.81
C LEU A 49 -5.37 2.91 0.08
N GLU A 50 -5.07 3.60 1.19
CA GLU A 50 -6.04 4.19 2.11
C GLU A 50 -7.02 5.09 1.35
N ALA A 51 -6.53 6.07 0.58
CA ALA A 51 -7.35 7.00 -0.18
C ALA A 51 -8.28 6.34 -1.21
N ARG A 52 -7.97 5.10 -1.64
CA ARG A 52 -8.83 4.35 -2.55
C ARG A 52 -9.92 3.56 -1.83
N ILE A 53 -9.66 3.12 -0.61
CA ILE A 53 -10.59 2.27 0.17
C ILE A 53 -11.40 3.06 1.20
N GLY A 54 -11.05 4.32 1.50
CA GLY A 54 -11.75 5.21 2.43
C GLY A 54 -11.17 6.61 2.47
#